data_AF-A0A0F8VRF7-F1
#
_entry.id   AF-A0A0F8VRF7-F1
#
_cell.length_a   1.000
_cell.length_b   1.000
_cell.length_c   1.000
_cell.angle_alpha   90.00
_cell.angle_beta   90.00
_cell.angle_gamma   90.00
#
_symmetry.space_group_name_H-M   'P 1'
#
loop_
_entity.id
_entity.type
_entity.pdbx_description
1 polymer ?
#
loop_
_entity_poly.entity_id
_entity_poly.type
_entity_poly.pdbx_seq_one_letter_code
_entity_poly.pdbx_strand_id
1 'polypeptide(L)'
;MGLVTKYIDTSKLLPSKEDIAMRSDDRISLAYWFPKLLKLGIKVPITEVIRTDADFWPIFDGQPSESANAFIEDLKKRATEWGYPLFLRTGHTSAKHSWKDSCHVINEDGLVSAVYHLAEVSAMAMPSMPWDVWVIREFLSLDIHFTAFWGHMPIATERRFFIEDGKVICEHPYWPAEAFERTTMKPVDWVVALSRMNAIEVPHSVIEESEKVSEHFDGAWSLDWARHKDGSWYAIDMAPAKVSYHLPGCKRAGD
;
A
#
# COMPACT_ATOMS: atom_id res chain seq x y z
N MET A 1 14.24 15.66 24.10
CA MET A 1 13.03 15.63 23.23
C MET A 1 12.20 14.44 23.65
N GLY A 2 11.09 14.68 24.35
CA GLY A 2 10.22 13.60 24.83
C GLY A 2 9.51 12.93 23.66
N LEU A 3 9.64 11.60 23.56
CA LEU A 3 8.80 10.78 22.70
C LEU A 3 7.36 10.89 23.23
N VAL A 4 6.53 11.69 22.57
CA VAL A 4 5.08 11.64 22.76
C VAL A 4 4.64 10.33 22.11
N THR A 5 4.52 9.28 22.91
CA THR A 5 3.86 8.05 22.47
C THR A 5 2.39 8.40 22.25
N LYS A 6 1.99 8.67 21.00
CA LYS A 6 0.58 8.73 20.64
C LYS A 6 0.00 7.35 20.92
N TYR A 7 -0.70 7.20 22.05
CA TYR A 7 -1.57 6.05 22.29
C TYR A 7 -2.72 6.16 21.29
N ILE A 8 -2.58 5.50 20.14
CA ILE A 8 -3.69 5.31 19.23
C ILE A 8 -4.51 4.18 19.83
N ASP A 9 -5.74 4.51 20.22
CA ASP A 9 -6.72 3.54 20.66
C ASP A 9 -6.96 2.52 19.54
N THR A 10 -6.35 1.34 19.68
CA THR A 10 -6.44 0.28 18.68
C THR A 10 -7.85 -0.27 18.53
N SER A 11 -8.76 0.00 19.48
CA SER A 11 -10.18 -0.34 19.34
C SER A 11 -10.89 0.49 18.26
N LYS A 12 -10.34 1.68 17.92
CA LYS A 12 -10.80 2.49 16.77
C LYS A 12 -10.17 2.07 15.44
N LEU A 13 -9.10 1.26 15.47
CA LEU A 13 -8.46 0.69 14.27
C LEU A 13 -9.10 -0.64 13.83
N LEU A 14 -9.92 -1.24 14.70
CA LEU A 14 -10.66 -2.44 14.37
C LEU A 14 -11.92 -2.05 13.59
N PRO A 15 -12.14 -2.59 12.38
CA PRO A 15 -13.36 -2.37 11.64
C PRO A 15 -14.57 -2.84 12.48
N SER A 16 -15.70 -2.15 12.36
CA SER A 16 -16.95 -2.60 12.97
C SER A 16 -17.35 -3.98 12.40
N LYS A 17 -18.25 -4.71 13.09
CA LYS A 17 -18.79 -5.97 12.55
C LYS A 17 -19.49 -5.77 11.19
N GLU A 18 -20.03 -4.58 10.95
CA GLU A 18 -20.66 -4.19 9.69
C GLU A 18 -19.63 -3.93 8.59
N ASP A 19 -18.44 -3.40 8.93
CA ASP A 19 -17.32 -3.22 7.99
C ASP A 19 -16.74 -4.53 7.44
N ILE A 20 -16.88 -5.63 8.17
CA ILE A 20 -16.43 -6.98 7.76
C ILE A 20 -17.44 -7.62 6.79
N ALA A 21 -18.69 -7.16 6.75
CA ALA A 21 -19.80 -7.88 6.11
C ALA A 21 -20.07 -7.52 4.64
N MET A 22 -19.47 -6.46 4.08
CA MET A 22 -19.76 -6.02 2.69
C MET A 22 -18.55 -6.10 1.75
N ARG A 23 -18.79 -6.78 0.62
CA ARG A 23 -17.84 -7.22 -0.43
C ARG A 23 -16.76 -8.19 0.07
N SER A 24 -17.21 -9.34 0.59
CA SER A 24 -16.35 -10.51 0.84
C SER A 24 -15.51 -10.96 -0.36
N ASP A 25 -15.87 -10.51 -1.56
CA ASP A 25 -15.34 -11.03 -2.82
C ASP A 25 -14.19 -10.18 -3.37
N ASP A 26 -14.04 -8.93 -2.90
CA ASP A 26 -12.98 -8.04 -3.34
C ASP A 26 -11.68 -8.30 -2.58
N ARG A 27 -11.03 -9.40 -2.96
CA ARG A 27 -9.81 -9.91 -2.35
C ARG A 27 -8.59 -8.99 -2.54
N ILE A 28 -8.65 -8.00 -3.43
CA ILE A 28 -7.55 -7.07 -3.70
C ILE A 28 -7.61 -5.88 -2.73
N SER A 29 -8.81 -5.46 -2.34
CA SER A 29 -9.00 -4.31 -1.45
C SER A 29 -8.30 -4.48 -0.11
N LEU A 30 -7.62 -3.42 0.35
CA LEU A 30 -7.00 -3.35 1.67
C LEU A 30 -7.99 -3.69 2.79
N ALA A 31 -9.25 -3.25 2.66
CA ALA A 31 -10.29 -3.54 3.65
C ALA A 31 -10.57 -5.05 3.83
N TYR A 32 -10.22 -5.89 2.84
CA TYR A 32 -10.38 -7.34 2.93
C TYR A 32 -9.24 -8.01 3.72
N TRP A 33 -7.98 -7.73 3.36
CA TRP A 33 -6.84 -8.46 3.91
C TRP A 33 -6.26 -7.82 5.19
N PHE A 34 -6.33 -6.49 5.33
CA PHE A 34 -5.71 -5.79 6.45
C PHE A 34 -6.24 -6.23 7.82
N PRO A 35 -7.57 -6.37 8.06
CA PRO A 35 -8.08 -6.80 9.36
C PRO A 35 -7.63 -8.21 9.74
N LYS A 36 -7.41 -9.08 8.76
CA LYS A 36 -6.93 -10.46 8.97
C LYS A 36 -5.47 -10.46 9.40
N LEU A 37 -4.62 -9.68 8.73
CA LEU A 37 -3.22 -9.50 9.14
C LEU A 37 -3.11 -8.93 10.57
N LEU A 38 -3.94 -7.92 10.89
CA LEU A 38 -3.98 -7.32 12.22
C LEU A 38 -4.38 -8.34 13.30
N LYS A 39 -5.42 -9.15 13.05
CA LYS A 39 -5.85 -10.22 13.96
C LYS A 39 -4.78 -11.29 14.18
N LEU A 40 -3.94 -11.54 13.18
CA LEU A 40 -2.81 -12.47 13.26
C LEU A 40 -1.63 -11.90 14.05
N GLY A 41 -1.65 -10.62 14.43
CA GLY A 41 -0.52 -9.95 15.06
C GLY A 41 0.64 -9.67 14.10
N ILE A 42 0.37 -9.69 12.79
CA ILE A 42 1.37 -9.33 11.78
C ILE A 42 1.65 -7.84 11.88
N LYS A 43 2.94 -7.47 11.85
CA LYS A 43 3.35 -6.08 11.91
C LYS A 43 2.93 -5.37 10.62
N VAL A 44 2.00 -4.42 10.76
CA VAL A 44 1.47 -3.59 9.67
C VAL A 44 1.54 -2.11 10.07
N PRO A 45 1.66 -1.17 9.12
CA PRO A 45 1.50 0.25 9.38
C PRO A 45 0.18 0.54 10.10
N ILE A 46 0.18 1.48 11.04
CA ILE A 46 -1.07 1.97 11.63
C ILE A 46 -1.95 2.50 10.50
N THR A 47 -3.21 2.10 10.47
CA THR A 47 -4.07 2.29 9.31
C THR A 47 -5.51 2.59 9.74
N GLU A 48 -6.09 3.66 9.20
CA GLU A 48 -7.50 3.99 9.27
C GLU A 48 -8.15 3.72 7.92
N VAL A 49 -9.20 2.89 7.91
CA VAL A 49 -10.00 2.60 6.72
C VAL A 49 -11.24 3.48 6.74
N ILE A 50 -11.48 4.19 5.64
CA ILE A 50 -12.57 5.15 5.49
C ILE A 50 -13.44 4.68 4.33
N ARG A 51 -14.74 4.53 4.60
CA ARG A 51 -15.72 4.16 3.58
C ARG A 51 -16.48 5.37 3.08
N THR A 52 -16.84 5.36 1.80
CA THR A 52 -17.58 6.46 1.16
C THR A 52 -18.43 5.94 0.00
N ASP A 53 -19.52 6.63 -0.29
CA ASP A 53 -20.34 6.48 -1.49
C ASP A 53 -20.17 7.68 -2.45
N ALA A 54 -19.17 8.52 -2.19
CA ALA A 54 -18.91 9.71 -2.97
C ALA A 54 -18.68 9.42 -4.45
N ASP A 55 -19.41 10.13 -5.30
CA ASP A 55 -19.23 10.09 -6.75
C ASP A 55 -18.13 11.06 -7.20
N PHE A 56 -16.99 10.53 -7.64
CA PHE A 56 -15.88 11.34 -8.15
C PHE A 56 -15.96 11.61 -9.66
N TRP A 57 -16.86 10.95 -10.40
CA TRP A 57 -16.92 11.08 -11.86
C TRP A 57 -17.12 12.52 -12.35
N PRO A 58 -18.03 13.33 -11.77
CA PRO A 58 -18.28 14.68 -12.26
C PRO A 58 -17.02 15.56 -12.29
N ILE A 59 -16.10 15.36 -11.35
CA ILE A 59 -14.87 16.15 -11.23
C ILE A 59 -13.99 16.00 -12.47
N PHE A 60 -13.95 14.81 -13.09
CA PHE A 60 -13.16 14.57 -14.30
C PHE A 60 -13.71 15.30 -15.53
N ASP A 61 -14.99 15.65 -15.53
CA ASP A 61 -15.63 16.46 -16.57
C ASP A 61 -15.61 17.97 -16.22
N GLY A 62 -14.84 18.36 -15.19
CA GLY A 62 -14.81 19.73 -14.68
C GLY A 62 -16.12 20.17 -14.03
N GLN A 63 -16.99 19.22 -13.67
CA GLN A 63 -18.25 19.47 -12.99
C GLN A 63 -18.08 19.31 -11.47
N PRO A 64 -18.85 20.08 -10.66
CA PRO A 64 -18.84 19.88 -9.23
C PRO A 64 -19.46 18.54 -8.84
N SER A 65 -18.94 17.92 -7.79
CA SER A 65 -19.58 16.79 -7.10
C SER A 65 -19.74 17.13 -5.62
N GLU A 66 -20.99 17.32 -5.18
CA GLU A 66 -21.29 17.63 -3.78
C GLU A 66 -20.84 16.51 -2.83
N SER A 67 -21.05 15.25 -3.22
CA SER A 67 -20.64 14.10 -2.41
C SER A 67 -19.12 13.95 -2.31
N ALA A 68 -18.39 14.19 -3.41
CA ALA A 68 -16.92 14.16 -3.37
C ALA A 68 -16.36 15.31 -2.53
N ASN A 69 -16.93 16.51 -2.66
CA ASN A 69 -16.55 17.65 -1.83
C ASN A 69 -16.81 17.37 -0.35
N ALA A 70 -17.97 16.82 0.01
CA ALA A 70 -18.29 16.46 1.38
C ALA A 70 -17.31 15.41 1.94
N PHE A 71 -16.97 14.40 1.15
CA PHE A 71 -15.97 13.41 1.52
C PHE A 71 -14.57 14.02 1.71
N ILE A 72 -14.13 14.90 0.81
CA ILE A 72 -12.84 15.60 0.94
C ILE A 72 -12.78 16.42 2.23
N GLU A 73 -13.87 17.11 2.59
CA GLU A 73 -13.94 17.87 3.84
C GLU A 73 -13.92 16.98 5.09
N ASP A 74 -14.56 15.80 5.06
CA ASP A 74 -14.42 14.80 6.13
C ASP A 74 -12.98 14.28 6.22
N LEU A 75 -12.38 13.95 5.07
CA LEU A 75 -11.02 13.45 4.99
C LEU A 75 -9.99 14.47 5.52
N LYS A 76 -10.18 15.77 5.25
CA LYS A 76 -9.36 16.85 5.82
C LYS A 76 -9.38 16.85 7.34
N LYS A 77 -10.56 16.70 7.95
CA LYS A 77 -10.70 16.66 9.42
C LYS A 77 -9.93 15.46 10.00
N ARG A 78 -10.13 14.27 9.41
CA ARG A 78 -9.41 13.04 9.81
C ARG A 78 -7.90 13.18 9.64
N ALA A 79 -7.45 13.70 8.50
CA ALA A 79 -6.03 13.94 8.23
C ALA A 79 -5.40 14.92 9.23
N THR A 80 -6.13 15.97 9.61
CA THR A 80 -5.68 16.94 10.63
C THR A 80 -5.61 16.30 12.02
N GLU A 81 -6.57 15.45 12.39
CA GLU A 81 -6.52 14.69 13.65
C GLU A 81 -5.39 13.64 13.66
N TRP A 82 -5.15 12.97 12.52
CA TRP A 82 -4.06 12.03 12.32
C TRP A 82 -2.69 12.72 12.45
N GLY A 83 -2.55 13.86 11.77
CA GLY A 83 -1.32 14.63 11.61
C GLY A 83 -0.59 14.32 10.30
N TYR A 84 0.43 15.11 9.99
CA TYR A 84 1.24 14.94 8.77
C TYR A 84 2.71 14.63 9.11
N PRO A 85 3.46 13.94 8.23
CA PRO A 85 3.01 13.37 6.96
C PRO A 85 2.14 12.10 7.16
N LEU A 86 1.27 11.83 6.19
CA LEU A 86 0.47 10.60 6.13
C LEU A 86 0.61 9.93 4.76
N PHE A 87 0.28 8.64 4.72
CA PHE A 87 0.21 7.88 3.49
C PHE A 87 -1.24 7.65 3.08
N LEU A 88 -1.67 8.21 1.94
CA LEU A 88 -3.03 8.09 1.42
C LEU A 88 -3.09 7.05 0.30
N ARG A 89 -4.11 6.18 0.31
CA ARG A 89 -4.39 5.26 -0.81
C ARG A 89 -5.88 4.96 -0.90
N THR A 90 -6.31 4.39 -2.03
CA THR A 90 -7.59 3.68 -2.10
C THR A 90 -7.41 2.25 -1.59
N GLY A 91 -8.51 1.49 -1.51
CA GLY A 91 -8.47 0.06 -1.25
C GLY A 91 -7.51 -0.69 -2.18
N HIS A 92 -7.34 -0.23 -3.42
CA HIS A 92 -6.66 -0.98 -4.49
C HIS A 92 -5.34 -0.38 -4.95
N THR A 93 -5.14 0.94 -4.83
CA THR A 93 -3.94 1.60 -5.37
C THR A 93 -3.50 2.81 -4.56
N SER A 94 -2.20 3.05 -4.55
CA SER A 94 -1.57 4.25 -4.00
C SER A 94 -1.06 5.22 -5.07
N ALA A 95 -1.23 4.91 -6.36
CA ALA A 95 -0.68 5.72 -7.46
C ALA A 95 0.81 6.07 -7.27
N LYS A 96 1.59 5.10 -6.75
CA LYS A 96 2.95 5.29 -6.21
C LYS A 96 3.96 5.95 -7.16
N HIS A 97 3.79 5.80 -8.48
CA HIS A 97 4.71 6.42 -9.46
C HIS A 97 4.60 7.96 -9.48
N SER A 98 3.50 8.53 -8.96
CA SER A 98 3.30 9.95 -8.72
C SER A 98 3.43 10.33 -7.24
N TRP A 99 4.19 9.54 -6.47
CA TRP A 99 4.38 9.62 -5.02
C TRP A 99 4.09 10.98 -4.34
N LYS A 100 4.87 12.03 -4.67
CA LYS A 100 4.75 13.37 -4.04
C LYS A 100 3.41 14.07 -4.31
N ASP A 101 2.74 13.71 -5.39
CA ASP A 101 1.49 14.30 -5.87
C ASP A 101 0.28 13.38 -5.57
N SER A 102 0.52 12.19 -5.00
CA SER A 102 -0.49 11.18 -4.71
C SER A 102 -0.43 10.68 -3.26
N CYS A 103 0.21 9.54 -2.99
CA CYS A 103 0.12 8.88 -1.70
C CYS A 103 0.92 9.51 -0.58
N HIS A 104 1.86 10.43 -0.85
CA HIS A 104 2.63 11.11 0.19
C HIS A 104 2.07 12.51 0.47
N VAL A 105 1.26 12.61 1.51
CA VAL A 105 0.60 13.87 1.89
C VAL A 105 1.34 14.50 3.07
N ILE A 106 2.00 15.63 2.81
CA ILE A 106 2.83 16.33 3.81
C ILE A 106 2.09 17.43 4.58
N ASN A 107 0.94 17.87 4.09
CA ASN A 107 0.08 18.90 4.68
C ASN A 107 -1.32 18.89 4.04
N GLU A 108 -2.21 19.71 4.57
CA GLU A 108 -3.60 19.82 4.08
C GLU A 108 -3.69 20.31 2.63
N ASP A 109 -2.82 21.25 2.22
CA ASP A 109 -2.79 21.78 0.85
C ASP A 109 -2.57 20.67 -0.19
N GLY A 110 -1.70 19.70 0.12
CA GLY A 110 -1.41 18.55 -0.73
C GLY A 110 -2.51 17.48 -0.73
N LEU A 111 -3.39 17.45 0.27
CA LEU A 111 -4.39 16.38 0.44
C LEU A 111 -5.41 16.37 -0.70
N VAL A 112 -5.92 17.55 -1.09
CA VAL A 112 -6.94 17.65 -2.14
C VAL A 112 -6.37 17.19 -3.48
N SER A 113 -5.14 17.62 -3.81
CA SER A 113 -4.43 17.17 -5.02
C SER A 113 -4.23 15.65 -5.00
N ALA A 114 -3.81 15.10 -3.86
CA ALA A 114 -3.62 13.67 -3.68
C ALA A 114 -4.90 12.85 -3.90
N VAL A 115 -6.04 13.33 -3.39
CA VAL A 115 -7.35 12.70 -3.61
C VAL A 115 -7.70 12.66 -5.10
N TYR A 116 -7.58 13.79 -5.80
CA TYR A 116 -7.90 13.83 -7.23
C TYR A 116 -6.95 12.96 -8.04
N HIS A 117 -5.66 12.95 -7.73
CA HIS A 117 -4.68 12.10 -8.40
C HIS A 117 -4.97 10.61 -8.19
N LEU A 118 -5.32 10.22 -6.95
CA LEU A 118 -5.70 8.84 -6.64
C LEU A 118 -6.99 8.43 -7.36
N ALA A 119 -7.98 9.31 -7.39
CA ALA A 119 -9.24 9.06 -8.09
C ALA A 119 -8.99 8.88 -9.60
N GLU A 120 -8.22 9.78 -10.23
CA GLU A 120 -7.86 9.73 -11.64
C GLU A 120 -7.11 8.43 -11.99
N VAL A 121 -6.05 8.10 -11.24
CA VAL A 121 -5.28 6.87 -11.47
C VAL A 121 -6.15 5.63 -11.27
N SER A 122 -7.05 5.64 -10.30
CA SER A 122 -7.98 4.53 -10.09
C SER A 122 -8.94 4.37 -11.27
N ALA A 123 -9.48 5.47 -11.81
CA ALA A 123 -10.34 5.48 -12.98
C ALA A 123 -9.62 4.96 -14.25
N MET A 124 -8.34 5.31 -14.42
CA MET A 124 -7.52 4.95 -15.58
C MET A 124 -6.97 3.52 -15.50
N ALA A 125 -6.60 3.05 -14.30
CA ALA A 125 -5.92 1.77 -14.12
C ALA A 125 -6.84 0.57 -14.41
N MET A 126 -8.09 0.64 -13.98
CA MET A 126 -9.11 -0.34 -14.32
C MET A 126 -10.46 0.36 -14.45
N PRO A 127 -11.12 0.29 -15.63
CA PRO A 127 -12.51 0.69 -15.74
C PRO A 127 -13.30 -0.08 -14.69
N SER A 128 -14.04 0.62 -13.81
CA SER A 128 -14.77 0.07 -12.64
C SER A 128 -13.97 -0.24 -11.36
N MET A 129 -12.73 0.24 -11.19
CA MET A 129 -12.07 0.16 -9.89
C MET A 129 -12.91 0.85 -8.80
N PRO A 130 -13.24 0.18 -7.70
CA PRO A 130 -14.04 0.78 -6.64
C PRO A 130 -13.34 1.93 -5.91
N TRP A 131 -14.10 2.97 -5.53
CA TRP A 131 -13.64 4.10 -4.70
C TRP A 131 -14.32 4.16 -3.34
N ASP A 132 -15.03 3.10 -2.97
CA ASP A 132 -15.78 3.02 -1.71
C ASP A 132 -14.88 2.80 -0.50
N VAL A 133 -13.58 2.57 -0.72
CA VAL A 133 -12.57 2.38 0.32
C VAL A 133 -11.39 3.33 0.09
N TRP A 134 -11.16 4.18 1.07
CA TRP A 134 -9.98 5.04 1.20
C TRP A 134 -9.24 4.70 2.48
N VAL A 135 -7.96 5.02 2.53
CA VAL A 135 -7.08 4.60 3.63
C VAL A 135 -6.09 5.69 3.95
N ILE A 136 -6.09 6.14 5.22
CA ILE A 136 -4.99 6.91 5.82
C ILE A 136 -4.08 5.92 6.55
N ARG A 137 -2.78 5.97 6.27
CA ARG A 137 -1.79 5.11 6.93
C ARG A 137 -0.62 5.90 7.49
N GLU A 138 0.04 5.27 8.45
CA GLU A 138 1.32 5.70 9.00
C GLU A 138 2.33 5.83 7.88
N PHE A 139 3.03 6.97 7.87
CA PHE A 139 4.15 7.17 6.98
C PHE A 139 5.41 6.50 7.56
N LEU A 140 5.72 5.30 7.07
CA LEU A 140 6.87 4.54 7.54
C LEU A 140 8.20 5.21 7.17
N SER A 141 9.16 5.25 8.11
CA SER A 141 10.54 5.61 7.81
C SER A 141 11.31 4.42 7.22
N LEU A 142 11.15 4.18 5.93
CA LEU A 142 11.72 3.02 5.24
C LEU A 142 13.26 3.08 5.07
N ASP A 143 13.87 1.91 4.85
CA ASP A 143 15.27 1.74 4.45
C ASP A 143 15.44 2.10 2.97
N ILE A 144 15.49 3.41 2.69
CA ILE A 144 15.50 4.00 1.33
C ILE A 144 16.92 3.99 0.77
N HIS A 145 17.08 3.52 -0.48
CA HIS A 145 18.37 3.46 -1.17
C HIS A 145 18.54 4.52 -2.24
N PHE A 146 17.45 4.88 -2.93
CA PHE A 146 17.43 5.95 -3.93
C PHE A 146 15.99 6.41 -4.18
N THR A 147 15.81 7.42 -5.05
CA THR A 147 14.50 7.83 -5.54
C THR A 147 14.36 7.57 -7.03
N ALA A 148 13.15 7.25 -7.48
CA ALA A 148 12.84 7.04 -8.89
C ALA A 148 11.42 7.50 -9.25
N PHE A 149 11.10 7.45 -10.55
CA PHE A 149 9.82 7.85 -11.12
C PHE A 149 9.49 9.34 -10.97
N TRP A 150 8.42 9.78 -11.63
CA TRP A 150 8.04 11.19 -11.72
C TRP A 150 7.78 11.84 -10.36
N GLY A 151 7.15 11.10 -9.45
CA GLY A 151 6.86 11.56 -8.11
C GLY A 151 8.05 11.62 -7.15
N HIS A 152 9.29 11.39 -7.60
CA HIS A 152 10.46 11.19 -6.74
C HIS A 152 10.21 10.13 -5.66
N MET A 153 9.60 9.02 -6.07
CA MET A 153 9.23 7.93 -5.18
C MET A 153 10.48 7.36 -4.50
N PRO A 154 10.49 7.27 -3.16
CA PRO A 154 11.55 6.56 -2.45
C PRO A 154 11.49 5.07 -2.76
N ILE A 155 12.63 4.52 -3.17
CA ILE A 155 12.81 3.09 -3.43
C ILE A 155 13.51 2.49 -2.22
N ALA A 156 12.77 1.65 -1.50
CA ALA A 156 13.22 1.02 -0.27
C ALA A 156 13.39 -0.49 -0.43
N THR A 157 14.07 -1.10 0.55
CA THR A 157 14.19 -2.56 0.63
C THR A 157 12.81 -3.19 0.82
N GLU A 158 12.31 -3.82 -0.23
CA GLU A 158 11.00 -4.48 -0.28
C GLU A 158 11.12 -5.91 -0.84
N ARG A 159 10.28 -6.80 -0.34
CA ARG A 159 10.25 -8.22 -0.71
C ARG A 159 8.82 -8.69 -0.90
N ARG A 160 8.61 -9.42 -1.98
CA ARG A 160 7.33 -10.07 -2.31
C ARG A 160 7.47 -11.56 -2.07
N PHE A 161 6.62 -12.08 -1.21
CA PHE A 161 6.48 -13.51 -0.97
C PHE A 161 5.21 -13.99 -1.65
N PHE A 162 5.30 -15.04 -2.45
CA PHE A 162 4.14 -15.79 -2.88
C PHE A 162 3.92 -16.94 -1.92
N ILE A 163 2.71 -17.02 -1.39
CA ILE A 163 2.35 -17.93 -0.30
C ILE A 163 1.11 -18.72 -0.67
N GLU A 164 1.10 -20.01 -0.32
CA GLU A 164 -0.01 -20.92 -0.55
C GLU A 164 0.10 -22.11 0.43
N ASP A 165 -1.05 -22.53 0.98
CA ASP A 165 -1.18 -23.73 1.83
C ASP A 165 -0.16 -23.83 2.97
N GLY A 166 0.04 -22.71 3.69
CA GLY A 166 0.93 -22.64 4.86
C GLY A 166 2.41 -22.53 4.49
N LYS A 167 2.75 -22.23 3.23
CA LYS A 167 4.13 -22.21 2.75
C LYS A 167 4.45 -20.97 1.94
N VAL A 168 5.71 -20.54 2.02
CA VAL A 168 6.30 -19.66 1.01
C VAL A 168 6.66 -20.50 -0.22
N ILE A 169 6.05 -20.17 -1.36
CA ILE A 169 6.26 -20.85 -2.63
C ILE A 169 7.41 -20.23 -3.42
N CYS A 170 7.53 -18.90 -3.40
CA CYS A 170 8.70 -18.18 -3.92
C CYS A 170 8.86 -16.78 -3.30
N GLU A 171 10.08 -16.28 -3.36
CA GLU A 171 10.48 -14.95 -2.90
C GLU A 171 11.04 -14.16 -4.09
N HIS A 172 10.67 -12.89 -4.19
CA HIS A 172 11.19 -11.96 -5.18
C HIS A 172 11.50 -10.60 -4.56
N PRO A 173 12.54 -9.90 -5.06
CA PRO A 173 12.59 -8.46 -4.96
C PRO A 173 11.28 -7.84 -5.48
N TYR A 174 10.75 -6.85 -4.77
CA TYR A 174 9.52 -6.19 -5.19
C TYR A 174 9.72 -5.36 -6.47
N TRP A 175 10.90 -4.74 -6.61
CA TRP A 175 11.22 -3.86 -7.73
C TRP A 175 12.01 -4.61 -8.82
N PRO A 176 11.39 -4.94 -9.97
CA PRO A 176 12.11 -5.49 -11.12
C PRO A 176 13.00 -4.42 -11.76
N ALA A 177 14.16 -4.80 -12.31
CA ALA A 177 15.10 -3.87 -12.92
C ALA A 177 14.47 -3.14 -14.13
N GLU A 178 13.62 -3.84 -14.87
CA GLU A 178 12.89 -3.37 -16.04
C GLU A 178 11.96 -2.19 -15.72
N ALA A 179 11.49 -2.06 -14.47
CA ALA A 179 10.71 -0.90 -14.06
C ALA A 179 11.53 0.40 -14.11
N PHE A 180 12.83 0.32 -13.81
CA PHE A 180 13.72 1.47 -13.82
C PHE A 180 14.30 1.74 -15.21
N GLU A 181 14.54 0.72 -16.03
CA GLU A 181 15.02 0.89 -17.41
C GLU A 181 14.11 1.85 -18.21
N ARG A 182 12.80 1.75 -17.98
CA ARG A 182 11.77 2.52 -18.70
C ARG A 182 11.59 3.96 -18.24
N THR A 183 12.10 4.35 -17.07
CA THR A 183 11.95 5.73 -16.55
C THR A 183 13.24 6.52 -16.70
N THR A 184 13.17 7.78 -17.10
CA THR A 184 14.33 8.69 -17.08
C THR A 184 14.58 9.29 -15.70
N MET A 185 13.61 9.19 -14.79
CA MET A 185 13.66 9.74 -13.44
C MET A 185 14.28 8.73 -12.49
N LYS A 186 15.61 8.58 -12.54
CA LYS A 186 16.39 7.68 -11.68
C LYS A 186 17.86 8.16 -11.62
N PRO A 187 18.61 7.84 -10.56
CA PRO A 187 20.04 8.16 -10.52
C PRO A 187 20.83 7.35 -11.55
N VAL A 188 22.00 7.83 -11.94
CA VAL A 188 22.86 7.18 -12.95
C VAL A 188 23.30 5.78 -12.50
N ASP A 189 23.57 5.61 -11.21
CA ASP A 189 24.06 4.39 -10.58
C ASP A 189 22.96 3.48 -10.00
N TRP A 190 21.70 3.67 -10.44
CA TRP A 190 20.53 2.92 -9.93
C TRP A 190 20.72 1.40 -9.98
N VAL A 191 21.43 0.86 -10.97
CA VAL A 191 21.68 -0.59 -11.11
C VAL A 191 22.46 -1.12 -9.90
N VAL A 192 23.49 -0.37 -9.47
CA VAL A 192 24.32 -0.74 -8.33
C VAL A 192 23.53 -0.58 -7.03
N ALA A 193 22.75 0.50 -6.89
CA ALA A 193 21.89 0.72 -5.74
C ALA A 193 20.83 -0.39 -5.60
N LEU A 194 20.15 -0.74 -6.69
CA LEU A 194 19.16 -1.83 -6.74
C LEU A 194 19.79 -3.19 -6.39
N SER A 195 20.96 -3.50 -6.95
CA SER A 195 21.66 -4.75 -6.66
C SER A 195 22.05 -4.86 -5.17
N ARG A 196 22.52 -3.77 -4.56
CA ARG A 196 22.86 -3.75 -3.12
C ARG A 196 21.62 -3.91 -2.25
N MET A 197 20.53 -3.21 -2.58
CA MET A 197 19.26 -3.33 -1.89
C MET A 197 18.68 -4.76 -1.98
N ASN A 198 18.80 -5.40 -3.14
CA ASN A 198 18.33 -6.77 -3.36
C ASN A 198 19.23 -7.84 -2.71
N ALA A 199 20.47 -7.50 -2.35
CA ALA A 199 21.38 -8.39 -1.62
C ALA A 199 21.11 -8.42 -0.10
N ILE A 200 20.24 -7.56 0.43
CA ILE A 200 19.85 -7.56 1.84
C ILE A 200 19.05 -8.84 2.12
N GLU A 201 19.54 -9.65 3.05
CA GLU A 201 18.87 -10.87 3.47
C GLU A 201 17.59 -10.57 4.26
N VAL A 202 16.57 -11.39 4.00
CA VAL A 202 15.32 -11.34 4.77
C VAL A 202 15.48 -12.19 6.02
N PRO A 203 15.17 -11.68 7.22
CA PRO A 203 15.19 -12.48 8.43
C PRO A 203 14.22 -13.67 8.34
N HIS A 204 14.62 -14.81 8.90
CA HIS A 204 13.78 -16.02 8.95
C HIS A 204 12.39 -15.77 9.54
N SER A 205 12.29 -14.85 10.51
CA SER A 205 11.01 -14.48 11.12
C SER A 205 9.98 -13.93 10.13
N VAL A 206 10.40 -13.23 9.08
CA VAL A 206 9.48 -12.70 8.05
C VAL A 206 8.94 -13.83 7.16
N ILE A 207 9.74 -14.88 6.94
CA ILE A 207 9.32 -16.08 6.21
C ILE A 207 8.28 -16.83 7.05
N GLU A 208 8.57 -17.09 8.33
CA GLU A 208 7.62 -17.72 9.27
C GLU A 208 6.32 -16.93 9.39
N GLU A 209 6.39 -15.60 9.46
CA GLU A 209 5.20 -14.74 9.49
C GLU A 209 4.40 -14.83 8.18
N SER A 210 5.08 -14.96 7.03
CA SER A 210 4.42 -15.14 5.73
C SER A 210 3.74 -16.51 5.61
N GLU A 211 4.36 -17.58 6.12
CA GLU A 211 3.77 -18.92 6.20
C GLU A 211 2.53 -18.93 7.12
N LYS A 212 2.64 -18.30 8.29
CA LYS A 212 1.51 -18.10 9.22
C LYS A 212 0.35 -17.35 8.56
N VAL A 213 0.63 -16.33 7.75
CA VAL A 213 -0.41 -15.64 6.96
C VAL A 213 -1.05 -16.62 5.99
N SER A 214 -0.27 -17.44 5.29
CA SER A 214 -0.78 -18.40 4.31
C SER A 214 -1.81 -19.37 4.87
N GLU A 215 -1.65 -19.80 6.12
CA GLU A 215 -2.61 -20.71 6.80
C GLU A 215 -4.02 -20.10 6.96
N HIS A 216 -4.18 -18.79 6.79
CA HIS A 216 -5.42 -18.05 7.08
C HIS A 216 -6.08 -17.45 5.84
N PHE A 217 -5.55 -17.74 4.65
CA PHE A 217 -6.02 -17.19 3.39
C PHE A 217 -6.13 -18.30 2.35
N ASP A 218 -7.34 -18.49 1.80
CA ASP A 218 -7.58 -19.54 0.81
C ASP A 218 -6.88 -19.25 -0.53
N GLY A 219 -6.15 -20.24 -1.05
CA GLY A 219 -5.42 -20.22 -2.32
C GLY A 219 -4.13 -19.39 -2.30
N ALA A 220 -3.51 -19.20 -3.46
CA ALA A 220 -2.27 -18.45 -3.58
C ALA A 220 -2.43 -16.92 -3.44
N TRP A 221 -1.52 -16.30 -2.68
CA TRP A 221 -1.41 -14.85 -2.47
C TRP A 221 0.01 -14.35 -2.67
N SER A 222 0.14 -13.09 -3.06
CA SER A 222 1.37 -12.31 -2.87
C SER A 222 1.26 -11.45 -1.62
N LEU A 223 2.27 -11.46 -0.78
CA LEU A 223 2.42 -10.64 0.41
C LEU A 223 3.69 -9.80 0.29
N ASP A 224 3.52 -8.47 0.35
CA ASP A 224 4.61 -7.52 0.21
C ASP A 224 5.05 -6.99 1.57
N TRP A 225 6.35 -7.08 1.81
CA TRP A 225 7.01 -6.60 3.01
C TRP A 225 7.95 -5.45 2.68
N ALA A 226 7.97 -4.43 3.52
CA ALA A 226 8.92 -3.33 3.46
C ALA A 226 9.77 -3.28 4.72
N ARG A 227 11.07 -3.02 4.54
CA ARG A 227 12.01 -2.85 5.64
C ARG A 227 12.04 -1.40 6.09
N HIS A 228 11.83 -1.20 7.38
CA HIS A 228 12.00 0.07 8.06
C HIS A 228 13.50 0.35 8.32
N LYS A 229 13.87 1.62 8.51
CA LYS A 229 15.27 2.06 8.71
C LYS A 229 15.95 1.43 9.94
N ASP A 230 15.18 0.95 10.91
CA ASP A 230 15.70 0.24 12.09
C ASP A 230 15.91 -1.26 11.86
N GLY A 231 15.64 -1.74 10.63
CA GLY A 231 15.77 -3.13 10.24
C GLY A 231 14.51 -3.98 10.47
N SER A 232 13.48 -3.45 11.11
CA SER A 232 12.20 -4.17 11.26
C SER A 232 11.40 -4.22 9.95
N TRP A 233 10.56 -5.23 9.80
CA TRP A 233 9.78 -5.45 8.57
C TRP A 233 8.28 -5.27 8.83
N TYR A 234 7.60 -4.69 7.85
CA TYR A 234 6.16 -4.43 7.89
C TYR A 234 5.49 -5.03 6.66
N ALA A 235 4.38 -5.74 6.84
CA ALA A 235 3.52 -6.12 5.73
C ALA A 235 2.79 -4.87 5.22
N ILE A 236 3.03 -4.51 3.97
CA ILE A 236 2.56 -3.25 3.38
C ILE A 236 1.44 -3.42 2.36
N ASP A 237 1.37 -4.57 1.70
CA ASP A 237 0.37 -4.85 0.67
C ASP A 237 0.14 -6.35 0.49
N MET A 238 -1.02 -6.74 -0.02
CA MET A 238 -1.35 -8.13 -0.30
C MET A 238 -2.36 -8.22 -1.44
N ALA A 239 -2.24 -9.24 -2.29
CA ALA A 239 -3.17 -9.48 -3.40
C ALA A 239 -3.17 -10.96 -3.80
N PRO A 240 -4.24 -11.50 -4.41
CA PRO A 240 -4.22 -12.85 -4.96
C PRO A 240 -3.08 -13.04 -5.95
N ALA A 241 -2.36 -14.16 -5.90
CA ALA A 241 -1.15 -14.37 -6.70
C ALA A 241 -1.38 -14.19 -8.20
N LYS A 242 -2.56 -14.59 -8.70
CA LYS A 242 -2.99 -14.50 -10.10
C LYS A 242 -3.01 -13.07 -10.68
N VAL A 243 -3.09 -12.03 -9.85
CA VAL A 243 -3.06 -10.62 -10.28
C VAL A 243 -1.74 -9.93 -9.93
N SER A 244 -0.79 -10.67 -9.38
CA SER A 244 0.47 -10.14 -8.89
C SER A 244 1.62 -10.47 -9.84
N TYR A 245 2.52 -9.50 -9.97
CA TYR A 245 3.69 -9.63 -10.81
C TYR A 245 4.68 -10.65 -10.23
N HIS A 246 5.05 -11.64 -11.04
CA HIS A 246 6.17 -12.55 -10.82
C HIS A 246 7.36 -12.14 -11.69
N LEU A 247 8.58 -12.34 -11.19
CA LEU A 247 9.77 -12.15 -12.01
C LEU A 247 9.78 -13.15 -13.18
N PRO A 248 10.23 -12.73 -14.39
CA PRO A 248 10.39 -13.61 -15.53
C PRO A 248 11.22 -14.85 -15.17
N GLY A 249 10.76 -16.03 -15.60
CA GLY A 249 11.43 -17.30 -15.32
C GLY A 249 11.09 -17.93 -13.97
N CYS A 250 10.22 -17.30 -13.16
CA CYS A 250 9.67 -17.97 -11.99
C CYS A 250 8.81 -19.18 -12.42
N LYS A 251 9.20 -20.38 -12.00
CA LYS A 251 8.52 -21.65 -12.35
C LYS A 251 7.08 -21.74 -11.84
N ARG A 252 6.70 -20.84 -10.93
CA ARG A 252 5.41 -20.80 -10.23
C ARG A 252 4.48 -19.69 -10.73
N ALA A 253 4.89 -18.95 -11.77
CA ALA A 253 4.15 -17.79 -12.28
C ALA A 253 2.87 -18.12 -13.08
N GLY A 254 2.48 -19.40 -13.21
CA GLY A 254 1.36 -19.83 -14.06
C GLY A 254 0.60 -21.06 -13.57
N ASP A 255 0.78 -21.43 -12.30
CA ASP A 255 -0.04 -22.45 -11.62
C ASP A 255 -1.29 -21.78 -11.00
#